data_AF-A0A1W6IYU1-F1
#
_entry.id   AF-A0A1W6IYU1-F1
#
_cell.length_a   1.000
_cell.length_b   1.000
_cell.length_c   1.000
_cell.angle_alpha   90.00
_cell.angle_beta   90.00
_cell.angle_gamma   90.00
#
_symmetry.space_group_name_H-M   'P 1'
#
loop_
_entity.id
_entity.type
_entity.pdbx_description
1 polymer ?
#
loop_
_entity_poly.entity_id
_entity_poly.type
_entity_poly.pdbx_seq_one_letter_code
_entity_poly.pdbx_strand_id
1 'polypeptide(L)'
;DIELDEYGHGTQVAGVIDTIAPRVNLNSYKVMDGTDGNSINMLKAIVDATNDQVNIINVSLGSYKNMEIDDERFTVEAFRKVVNYARKNNILIVASAGNESRDISTGNEKHIPGGLESVITVGATKKSGDIADYSNYGSNVSIYGPAGGYGDNYKITGQIDAREMMMTYYPTSLVSPLGKAADFPDGYTLSFGTSLATPEVSA
;
A
#
# COMPACT_ATOMS: atom_id res chain seq x y z
N ASP A 1 -17.40 5.75 -17.61
CA ASP A 1 -18.05 4.85 -16.65
C ASP A 1 -17.54 5.14 -15.25
N ILE A 2 -18.41 5.10 -14.24
CA ILE A 2 -18.00 5.24 -12.83
C ILE A 2 -17.60 3.85 -12.36
N GLU A 3 -16.30 3.60 -12.22
CA GLU A 3 -15.81 2.36 -11.62
C GLU A 3 -15.91 2.46 -10.09
N LEU A 4 -16.65 1.52 -9.48
CA LEU A 4 -16.81 1.42 -8.03
C LEU A 4 -15.70 0.55 -7.42
N ASP A 5 -15.39 0.82 -6.15
CA ASP A 5 -14.54 -0.04 -5.33
C ASP A 5 -15.36 -1.20 -4.77
N GLU A 6 -15.12 -2.39 -5.31
CA GLU A 6 -15.87 -3.61 -4.99
C GLU A 6 -15.30 -4.38 -3.79
N TYR A 7 -14.12 -3.97 -3.29
CA TYR A 7 -13.38 -4.68 -2.22
C TYR A 7 -13.14 -3.81 -0.99
N GLY A 8 -13.09 -2.49 -1.18
CA GLY A 8 -12.91 -1.50 -0.14
C GLY A 8 -11.46 -1.13 0.16
N HIS A 9 -10.47 -1.80 -0.44
CA HIS A 9 -9.05 -1.49 -0.17
C HIS A 9 -8.66 -0.09 -0.67
N GLY A 10 -9.09 0.27 -1.90
CA GLY A 10 -8.85 1.61 -2.44
C GLY A 10 -9.50 2.72 -1.59
N THR A 11 -10.71 2.45 -1.10
CA THR A 11 -11.44 3.37 -0.20
C THR A 11 -10.76 3.52 1.15
N GLN A 12 -10.23 2.44 1.73
CA GLN A 12 -9.43 2.50 2.96
C GLN A 12 -8.18 3.37 2.77
N VAL A 13 -7.45 3.17 1.67
CA VAL A 13 -6.24 3.95 1.33
C VAL A 13 -6.58 5.44 1.13
N ALA A 14 -7.62 5.74 0.35
CA ALA A 14 -8.08 7.10 0.11
C ALA A 14 -8.53 7.79 1.42
N GLY A 15 -9.20 7.06 2.32
CA GLY A 15 -9.64 7.57 3.61
C GLY A 15 -8.49 7.98 4.53
N VAL A 16 -7.36 7.28 4.47
CA VAL A 16 -6.16 7.68 5.22
C VAL A 16 -5.62 9.01 4.70
N ILE A 17 -5.52 9.19 3.38
CA ILE A 17 -5.09 10.47 2.78
C ILE A 17 -6.07 11.59 3.16
N ASP A 18 -7.37 11.36 3.03
CA ASP A 18 -8.42 12.33 3.37
C ASP A 18 -8.37 12.75 4.85
N THR A 19 -8.09 11.81 5.76
CA THR A 19 -7.98 12.10 7.20
C THR A 19 -6.81 13.04 7.53
N ILE A 20 -5.69 12.92 6.80
CA ILE A 20 -4.47 13.72 7.07
C ILE A 20 -4.46 15.01 6.24
N ALA A 21 -4.90 14.94 4.98
CA ALA A 21 -4.85 16.04 4.02
C ALA A 21 -6.22 16.22 3.30
N PRO A 22 -7.29 16.61 4.01
CA PRO A 22 -8.69 16.63 3.50
C PRO A 22 -8.97 17.63 2.38
N ARG A 23 -7.96 18.41 1.94
CA ARG A 23 -8.09 19.45 0.91
C ARG A 23 -7.35 19.12 -0.37
N VAL A 24 -6.73 17.94 -0.46
CA VAL A 24 -6.06 17.51 -1.69
C VAL A 24 -7.08 16.99 -2.69
N ASN A 25 -6.74 17.05 -3.97
CA ASN A 25 -7.50 16.38 -5.01
C ASN A 25 -7.01 14.93 -5.10
N LEU A 26 -7.94 13.98 -5.06
CA LEU A 26 -7.65 12.56 -5.22
C LEU A 26 -8.07 12.08 -6.61
N ASN A 27 -7.09 11.58 -7.37
CA ASN A 27 -7.34 10.86 -8.63
C ASN A 27 -7.21 9.36 -8.35
N SER A 28 -8.27 8.59 -8.65
CA SER A 28 -8.26 7.14 -8.48
C SER A 28 -7.95 6.44 -9.81
N TYR A 29 -6.93 5.59 -9.81
CA TYR A 29 -6.56 4.73 -10.94
C TYR A 29 -6.77 3.28 -10.53
N LYS A 30 -7.89 2.67 -10.92
CA LYS A 30 -8.23 1.29 -10.57
C LYS A 30 -7.36 0.31 -11.35
N VAL A 31 -6.59 -0.51 -10.64
CA VAL A 31 -5.66 -1.51 -11.22
C VAL A 31 -5.92 -2.94 -10.74
N MET A 32 -6.87 -3.10 -9.82
CA MET A 32 -7.30 -4.37 -9.25
C MET A 32 -8.72 -4.66 -9.74
N ASP A 33 -8.93 -5.88 -10.22
CA ASP A 33 -10.25 -6.45 -10.51
C ASP A 33 -10.35 -7.75 -9.71
N GLY A 34 -10.78 -7.65 -8.46
CA GLY A 34 -10.65 -8.78 -7.56
C GLY A 34 -9.51 -8.70 -6.57
N THR A 35 -9.10 -9.90 -6.15
CA THR A 35 -7.82 -10.16 -5.50
C THR A 35 -6.66 -10.13 -6.48
N ASP A 36 -6.94 -10.08 -7.78
CA ASP A 36 -5.94 -10.21 -8.83
C ASP A 36 -5.60 -8.84 -9.42
N GLY A 37 -4.32 -8.49 -9.32
CA GLY A 37 -3.75 -7.30 -9.92
C GLY A 37 -2.74 -7.69 -11.01
N ASN A 38 -2.78 -7.01 -12.14
CA ASN A 38 -1.78 -7.19 -13.19
C ASN A 38 -0.72 -6.09 -13.12
N SER A 39 0.56 -6.48 -13.07
CA SER A 39 1.71 -5.55 -13.14
C SER A 39 1.62 -4.59 -14.34
N ILE A 40 1.07 -5.03 -15.48
CA ILE A 40 0.86 -4.20 -16.67
C ILE A 40 -0.12 -3.06 -16.40
N ASN A 41 -1.21 -3.33 -15.67
CA ASN A 41 -2.21 -2.30 -15.35
C ASN A 41 -1.62 -1.26 -14.39
N MET A 42 -0.82 -1.71 -13.41
CA MET A 42 -0.11 -0.80 -12.51
C MET A 42 0.91 0.06 -13.25
N LEU A 43 1.69 -0.51 -14.19
CA LEU A 43 2.61 0.25 -15.03
C LEU A 43 1.89 1.33 -15.85
N LYS A 44 0.75 0.98 -16.47
CA LYS A 44 -0.08 1.94 -17.21
C LYS A 44 -0.62 3.04 -16.31
N ALA A 45 -1.18 2.69 -15.15
CA ALA A 45 -1.72 3.66 -14.20
C ALA A 45 -0.67 4.67 -13.71
N ILE A 46 0.58 4.23 -13.45
CA ILE A 46 1.64 5.17 -13.06
C ILE A 46 2.00 6.10 -14.24
N VAL A 47 2.00 5.61 -15.48
CA VAL A 47 2.21 6.45 -16.67
C VAL A 47 1.06 7.43 -16.86
N ASP A 48 -0.19 6.99 -16.73
CA ASP A 48 -1.38 7.82 -16.88
C ASP A 48 -1.43 8.91 -15.80
N ALA A 49 -1.21 8.54 -14.53
CA ALA A 49 -1.08 9.51 -13.44
C ALA A 49 0.06 10.50 -13.66
N THR A 50 1.16 10.04 -14.28
CA THR A 50 2.26 10.93 -14.65
C THR A 50 1.86 11.91 -15.76
N ASN A 51 1.15 11.44 -16.78
CA ASN A 51 0.64 12.27 -17.87
C ASN A 51 -0.40 13.28 -17.38
N ASP A 52 -1.18 12.91 -16.38
CA ASP A 52 -2.16 13.79 -15.71
C ASP A 52 -1.51 14.81 -14.78
N GLN A 53 -0.17 14.81 -14.66
CA GLN A 53 0.63 15.76 -13.88
C GLN A 53 0.23 15.85 -12.40
N VAL A 54 -0.12 14.71 -11.80
CA VAL A 54 -0.29 14.64 -10.34
C VAL A 54 1.02 14.96 -9.63
N ASN A 55 0.97 15.40 -8.38
CA ASN A 55 2.19 15.70 -7.62
C ASN A 55 2.81 14.45 -6.98
N ILE A 56 1.96 13.54 -6.51
CA ILE A 56 2.33 12.32 -5.77
C ILE A 56 1.49 11.16 -6.28
N ILE A 57 2.13 10.01 -6.47
CA ILE A 57 1.49 8.73 -6.79
C ILE A 57 1.68 7.80 -5.59
N ASN A 58 0.59 7.49 -4.90
CA ASN A 58 0.55 6.49 -3.84
C ASN A 58 0.26 5.09 -4.43
N VAL A 59 1.12 4.12 -4.17
CA VAL A 59 0.96 2.72 -4.59
C VAL A 59 0.97 1.80 -3.37
N SER A 60 -0.20 1.62 -2.78
CA SER A 60 -0.43 0.75 -1.62
C SER A 60 -0.61 -0.74 -2.00
N LEU A 61 0.13 -1.19 -3.01
CA LEU A 61 0.09 -2.54 -3.58
C LEU A 61 1.51 -2.93 -3.98
N GLY A 62 1.79 -4.23 -4.03
CA GLY A 62 3.09 -4.71 -4.48
C GLY A 62 3.11 -6.19 -4.80
N SER A 63 4.20 -6.63 -5.42
CA SER A 63 4.46 -8.06 -5.63
C SER A 63 5.96 -8.35 -5.63
N TYR A 64 6.32 -9.57 -5.26
CA TYR A 64 7.68 -10.06 -5.44
C TYR A 64 7.91 -10.52 -6.88
N LYS A 65 9.14 -10.32 -7.34
CA LYS A 65 9.65 -10.77 -8.64
C LYS A 65 11.02 -11.38 -8.44
N ASN A 66 11.19 -12.63 -8.83
CA ASN A 66 12.42 -13.37 -8.85
C ASN A 66 13.29 -12.92 -10.04
N MET A 67 14.47 -12.39 -9.74
CA MET A 67 15.41 -11.86 -10.73
C MET A 67 16.08 -12.94 -11.59
N GLU A 68 15.91 -14.23 -11.25
CA GLU A 68 16.39 -15.37 -12.04
C GLU A 68 15.39 -15.81 -13.12
N ILE A 69 14.14 -15.32 -13.07
CA ILE A 69 13.11 -15.59 -14.07
C ILE A 69 13.03 -14.40 -15.03
N ASP A 70 13.24 -14.64 -16.32
CA ASP A 70 13.35 -13.58 -17.33
C ASP A 70 12.12 -12.65 -17.37
N ASP A 71 10.90 -13.20 -17.40
CA ASP A 71 9.66 -12.41 -17.46
C ASP A 71 9.47 -11.52 -16.22
N GLU A 72 9.85 -12.03 -15.04
CA GLU A 72 9.75 -11.28 -13.79
C GLU A 72 10.83 -10.19 -13.71
N ARG A 73 12.05 -10.51 -14.16
CA ARG A 73 13.13 -9.54 -14.31
C ARG A 73 12.74 -8.43 -15.30
N PHE A 74 12.13 -8.76 -16.43
CA PHE A 74 11.62 -7.77 -17.38
C PHE A 74 10.53 -6.89 -16.77
N THR A 75 9.68 -7.47 -15.93
CA THR A 75 8.68 -6.70 -15.16
C THR A 75 9.35 -5.69 -14.23
N VAL A 76 10.39 -6.10 -13.49
CA VAL A 76 11.18 -5.17 -12.64
C VAL A 76 11.80 -4.05 -13.45
N GLU A 77 12.38 -4.35 -14.63
CA GLU A 77 12.93 -3.33 -15.53
C GLU A 77 11.87 -2.37 -16.06
N ALA A 78 10.67 -2.86 -16.36
CA ALA A 78 9.55 -2.01 -16.78
C ALA A 78 9.15 -1.03 -15.67
N PHE A 79 9.07 -1.49 -14.42
CA PHE A 79 8.81 -0.61 -13.28
C PHE A 79 9.92 0.42 -13.08
N ARG A 80 11.20 0.03 -13.19
CA ARG A 80 12.33 0.99 -13.14
C ARG A 80 12.19 2.09 -14.20
N LYS A 81 11.77 1.75 -15.42
CA LYS A 81 11.55 2.74 -16.49
C LYS A 81 10.43 3.71 -16.14
N VAL A 82 9.30 3.19 -15.65
CA VAL A 82 8.13 4.01 -15.30
C VAL A 82 8.38 4.87 -14.05
N VAL A 83 9.08 4.36 -13.05
CA VAL A 83 9.53 5.14 -11.88
C VAL A 83 10.45 6.30 -12.32
N ASN A 84 11.41 6.01 -13.19
CA ASN A 84 12.29 7.04 -13.74
C ASN A 84 11.53 8.06 -14.60
N TYR A 85 10.47 7.65 -15.29
CA TYR A 85 9.61 8.54 -16.05
C TYR A 85 8.84 9.50 -15.13
N ALA A 86 8.20 9.00 -14.07
CA ALA A 86 7.54 9.85 -13.06
C ALA A 86 8.53 10.84 -12.42
N ARG A 87 9.72 10.35 -12.02
CA ARG A 87 10.78 11.19 -11.44
C ARG A 87 11.21 12.31 -12.40
N LYS A 88 11.40 12.03 -13.68
CA LYS A 88 11.78 13.04 -14.69
C LYS A 88 10.70 14.11 -14.91
N ASN A 89 9.45 13.81 -14.57
CA ASN A 89 8.34 14.75 -14.61
C ASN A 89 8.07 15.41 -13.24
N ASN A 90 9.01 15.29 -12.28
CA ASN A 90 8.90 15.84 -10.92
C ASN A 90 7.74 15.27 -10.11
N ILE A 91 7.41 14.00 -10.32
CA ILE A 91 6.36 13.28 -9.59
C ILE A 91 7.01 12.31 -8.60
N LEU A 92 6.57 12.36 -7.35
CA LEU A 92 7.01 11.45 -6.31
C LEU A 92 6.15 10.17 -6.34
N ILE A 93 6.81 9.01 -6.20
CA ILE A 93 6.12 7.73 -5.99
C ILE A 93 6.38 7.29 -4.57
N VAL A 94 5.30 6.99 -3.84
CA VAL A 94 5.30 6.44 -2.50
C VAL A 94 4.65 5.06 -2.57
N ALA A 95 5.30 4.00 -2.09
CA ALA A 95 4.78 2.63 -2.22
C ALA A 95 4.99 1.79 -0.96
N SER A 96 4.06 0.85 -0.73
CA SER A 96 4.12 -0.04 0.43
C SER A 96 5.29 -1.02 0.37
N ALA A 97 5.89 -1.32 1.52
CA ALA A 97 7.01 -2.26 1.62
C ALA A 97 6.60 -3.74 1.51
N GLY A 98 5.32 -4.07 1.71
CA GLY A 98 4.80 -5.45 1.75
C GLY A 98 4.65 -5.99 3.19
N ASN A 99 3.94 -7.10 3.34
CA ASN A 99 3.42 -7.61 4.63
C ASN A 99 3.90 -9.05 4.95
N GLU A 100 5.12 -9.43 4.55
CA GLU A 100 5.64 -10.79 4.66
C GLU A 100 6.69 -10.98 5.77
N SER A 101 6.98 -9.94 6.55
CA SER A 101 8.01 -9.93 7.60
C SER A 101 9.42 -10.25 7.07
N ARG A 102 9.77 -9.76 5.87
CA ARG A 102 11.04 -10.06 5.20
C ARG A 102 11.93 -8.84 5.04
N ASP A 103 13.25 -9.08 5.01
CA ASP A 103 14.22 -8.09 4.57
C ASP A 103 14.18 -7.97 3.04
N ILE A 104 13.67 -6.84 2.52
CA ILE A 104 13.54 -6.59 1.08
C ILE A 104 14.79 -5.95 0.45
N SER A 105 15.86 -5.71 1.21
CA SER A 105 17.13 -5.23 0.64
C SER A 105 18.09 -6.35 0.21
N THR A 106 17.75 -7.61 0.54
CA THR A 106 18.59 -8.78 0.29
C THR A 106 17.90 -9.80 -0.62
N GLY A 107 18.65 -10.81 -1.07
CA GLY A 107 18.12 -11.92 -1.87
C GLY A 107 17.89 -11.60 -3.35
N ASN A 108 17.41 -12.63 -4.06
CA ASN A 108 17.19 -12.63 -5.51
C ASN A 108 15.77 -12.18 -5.90
N GLU A 109 14.88 -11.97 -4.93
CA GLU A 109 13.56 -11.40 -5.18
C GLU A 109 13.58 -9.88 -4.98
N LYS A 110 12.76 -9.17 -5.74
CA LYS A 110 12.50 -7.74 -5.56
C LYS A 110 11.01 -7.52 -5.32
N HIS A 111 10.68 -6.90 -4.19
CA HIS A 111 9.37 -6.31 -4.00
C HIS A 111 9.28 -5.07 -4.90
N ILE A 112 8.19 -4.93 -5.64
CA ILE A 112 7.95 -3.80 -6.56
C ILE A 112 6.51 -3.30 -6.46
N PRO A 113 6.27 -1.98 -6.64
CA PRO A 113 7.29 -0.95 -6.84
C PRO A 113 8.03 -0.55 -5.55
N GLY A 114 7.46 -0.82 -4.36
CA GLY A 114 8.13 -0.55 -3.09
C GLY A 114 9.39 -1.41 -2.94
N GLY A 115 10.54 -0.79 -2.72
CA GLY A 115 11.86 -1.42 -2.69
C GLY A 115 12.75 -1.05 -3.88
N LEU A 116 12.21 -0.37 -4.91
CA LEU A 116 12.98 0.20 -6.02
C LEU A 116 13.64 1.53 -5.64
N GLU A 117 14.76 1.83 -6.28
CA GLU A 117 15.39 3.14 -6.18
C GLU A 117 14.45 4.24 -6.71
N SER A 118 14.49 5.43 -6.09
CA SER A 118 13.61 6.58 -6.39
C SER A 118 12.13 6.40 -6.01
N VAL A 119 11.77 5.31 -5.34
CA VAL A 119 10.46 5.13 -4.71
C VAL A 119 10.62 5.32 -3.21
N ILE A 120 9.79 6.18 -2.60
CA ILE A 120 9.68 6.28 -1.15
C ILE A 120 8.96 5.03 -0.67
N THR A 121 9.71 4.10 -0.10
CA THR A 121 9.19 2.80 0.31
C THR A 121 8.78 2.84 1.78
N VAL A 122 7.53 2.53 2.07
CA VAL A 122 6.91 2.75 3.39
C VAL A 122 6.60 1.43 4.08
N GLY A 123 7.25 1.19 5.21
CA GLY A 123 6.93 0.11 6.14
C GLY A 123 5.87 0.53 7.17
N ALA A 124 5.48 -0.40 8.03
CA ALA A 124 4.47 -0.17 9.07
C ALA A 124 5.06 -0.29 10.48
N THR A 125 4.55 0.51 11.42
CA THR A 125 4.76 0.34 12.86
C THR A 125 3.48 -0.06 13.58
N LYS A 126 3.66 -0.72 14.73
CA LYS A 126 2.62 -0.95 15.74
C LYS A 126 2.34 0.34 16.50
N LYS A 127 1.27 0.34 17.30
CA LYS A 127 0.97 1.41 18.26
C LYS A 127 2.09 1.68 19.26
N SER A 128 2.92 0.68 19.58
CA SER A 128 4.10 0.85 20.45
C SER A 128 5.22 1.67 19.81
N GLY A 129 5.19 1.88 18.49
CA GLY A 129 6.27 2.49 17.72
C GLY A 129 7.29 1.50 17.15
N ASP A 130 7.23 0.22 17.54
CA ASP A 130 8.05 -0.84 16.95
C ASP A 130 7.58 -1.16 15.52
N ILE A 131 8.46 -1.73 14.68
CA ILE A 131 8.08 -2.26 13.37
C ILE A 131 6.94 -3.28 13.55
N ALA A 132 5.90 -3.17 12.72
CA ALA A 132 4.74 -4.07 12.75
C ALA A 132 5.16 -5.51 12.46
N ASP A 133 4.50 -6.48 13.11
CA ASP A 133 4.88 -7.90 13.05
C ASP A 133 4.94 -8.43 11.61
N TYR A 134 4.09 -7.90 10.73
CA TYR A 134 4.00 -8.27 9.31
C TYR A 134 4.88 -7.42 8.39
N SER A 135 5.35 -6.24 8.83
CA SER A 135 5.99 -5.30 7.90
C SER A 135 7.28 -5.88 7.36
N ASN A 136 7.47 -5.79 6.05
CA ASN A 136 8.80 -5.91 5.48
C ASN A 136 9.71 -4.79 6.00
N TYR A 137 11.02 -5.08 5.99
CA TYR A 137 12.07 -4.23 6.53
C TYR A 137 13.32 -4.27 5.66
N GLY A 138 14.40 -3.62 6.11
CA GLY A 138 15.69 -3.60 5.42
C GLY A 138 16.05 -2.20 4.89
N SER A 139 17.25 -2.08 4.31
CA SER A 139 17.80 -0.80 3.86
C SER A 139 17.06 -0.18 2.66
N ASN A 140 16.17 -0.93 2.01
CA ASN A 140 15.33 -0.44 0.92
C ASN A 140 14.04 0.21 1.42
N VAL A 141 13.70 0.10 2.72
CA VAL A 141 12.58 0.83 3.33
C VAL A 141 13.07 2.22 3.71
N SER A 142 12.37 3.26 3.23
CA SER A 142 12.74 4.66 3.43
C SER A 142 12.23 5.22 4.76
N ILE A 143 11.02 4.83 5.15
CA ILE A 143 10.33 5.32 6.34
C ILE A 143 9.29 4.30 6.81
N TYR A 144 8.87 4.38 8.07
CA TYR A 144 7.77 3.59 8.61
C TYR A 144 6.67 4.52 9.14
N GLY A 145 5.41 4.18 8.87
CA GLY A 145 4.23 4.88 9.42
C GLY A 145 3.36 3.97 10.29
N PRO A 146 2.61 4.49 11.26
CA PRO A 146 1.72 3.68 12.10
C PRO A 146 0.59 3.05 11.28
N ALA A 147 0.54 1.72 11.20
CA ALA A 147 -0.54 1.03 10.49
C ALA A 147 -1.03 -0.24 11.19
N GLY A 148 -0.88 -0.28 12.52
CA GLY A 148 -1.35 -1.36 13.37
C GLY A 148 -0.52 -2.63 13.29
N GLY A 149 -0.85 -3.60 14.14
CA GLY A 149 -0.13 -4.86 14.29
C GLY A 149 -1.06 -6.02 14.66
N TYR A 150 -0.49 -7.22 14.82
CA TYR A 150 -1.28 -8.38 15.27
C TYR A 150 -1.56 -8.35 16.78
N GLY A 151 -0.75 -7.61 17.54
CA GLY A 151 -0.82 -7.46 18.98
C GLY A 151 0.16 -8.35 19.74
N ASP A 152 0.52 -7.93 20.95
CA ASP A 152 1.69 -8.48 21.67
C ASP A 152 1.57 -9.98 22.00
N ASN A 153 0.34 -10.49 22.13
CA ASN A 153 0.08 -11.91 22.43
C ASN A 153 -0.11 -12.78 21.19
N TYR A 154 -0.03 -12.23 19.97
CA TYR A 154 -0.30 -12.97 18.73
C TYR A 154 0.63 -14.18 18.57
N LYS A 155 1.93 -14.03 18.86
CA LYS A 155 2.90 -15.13 18.75
C LYS A 155 2.61 -16.33 19.67
N ILE A 156 1.86 -16.10 20.75
CA ILE A 156 1.50 -17.12 21.74
C ILE A 156 0.12 -17.71 21.42
N THR A 157 -0.83 -16.86 21.06
CA THR A 157 -2.25 -17.22 20.97
C THR A 157 -2.73 -17.50 19.55
N GLY A 158 -2.03 -16.99 18.54
CA GLY A 158 -2.49 -16.94 17.16
C GLY A 158 -3.68 -15.99 16.94
N GLN A 159 -4.10 -15.25 17.97
CA GLN A 159 -5.26 -14.35 17.91
C GLN A 159 -4.81 -12.93 17.63
N ILE A 160 -5.39 -12.32 16.60
CA ILE A 160 -5.19 -10.90 16.29
C ILE A 160 -6.00 -10.05 17.28
N ASP A 161 -5.37 -9.02 17.84
CA ASP A 161 -6.03 -8.04 18.70
C ASP A 161 -6.54 -6.84 17.88
N ALA A 162 -7.86 -6.75 17.71
CA ALA A 162 -8.50 -5.67 16.95
C ALA A 162 -8.19 -4.26 17.50
N ARG A 163 -7.77 -4.15 18.78
CA ARG A 163 -7.40 -2.87 19.41
C ARG A 163 -6.04 -2.35 18.94
N GLU A 164 -5.26 -3.21 18.29
CA GLU A 164 -3.97 -2.89 17.69
C GLU A 164 -4.09 -2.57 16.19
N MET A 165 -5.31 -2.58 15.65
CA MET A 165 -5.64 -2.19 14.27
C MET A 165 -5.96 -0.69 14.19
N MET A 166 -5.97 -0.14 12.98
CA MET A 166 -6.42 1.23 12.72
C MET A 166 -7.85 1.26 12.19
N MET A 167 -8.60 2.29 12.56
CA MET A 167 -9.88 2.63 11.93
C MET A 167 -9.60 3.31 10.58
N THR A 168 -10.34 2.92 9.55
CA THR A 168 -10.23 3.49 8.21
C THR A 168 -11.58 3.48 7.50
N TYR A 169 -11.70 4.23 6.42
CA TYR A 169 -12.92 4.30 5.62
C TYR A 169 -13.20 2.96 4.94
N TYR A 170 -14.46 2.73 4.59
CA TYR A 170 -14.92 1.58 3.84
C TYR A 170 -16.05 2.03 2.90
N PRO A 171 -16.28 1.37 1.75
CA PRO A 171 -17.39 1.75 0.88
C PRO A 171 -18.73 1.64 1.61
N THR A 172 -19.54 2.70 1.59
CA THR A 172 -20.89 2.68 2.20
C THR A 172 -21.86 1.74 1.50
N SER A 173 -21.53 1.30 0.29
CA SER A 173 -22.29 0.29 -0.47
C SER A 173 -21.96 -1.15 -0.07
N LEU A 174 -20.93 -1.37 0.75
CA LEU A 174 -20.48 -2.68 1.20
C LEU A 174 -20.61 -2.81 2.72
N VAL A 175 -20.85 -4.02 3.20
CA VAL A 175 -20.87 -4.31 4.64
C VAL A 175 -19.48 -4.76 5.05
N SER A 176 -18.84 -4.03 5.97
CA SER A 176 -17.62 -4.53 6.64
C SER A 176 -18.01 -5.47 7.78
N PRO A 177 -17.67 -6.78 7.72
CA PRO A 177 -17.94 -7.70 8.82
C PRO A 177 -17.24 -7.28 10.11
N LEU A 178 -15.98 -6.82 10.00
CA LEU A 178 -15.19 -6.40 11.15
C LEU A 178 -15.64 -5.04 11.69
N GLY A 179 -15.98 -4.09 10.83
CA GLY A 179 -16.58 -2.81 11.23
C GLY A 179 -17.89 -3.02 11.98
N LYS A 180 -18.77 -3.89 11.46
CA LYS A 180 -20.02 -4.25 12.14
C LYS A 180 -19.79 -4.96 13.48
N ALA A 181 -18.81 -5.86 13.56
CA ALA A 181 -18.45 -6.52 14.81
C ALA A 181 -17.89 -5.54 15.86
N ALA A 182 -17.30 -4.43 15.41
CA ALA A 182 -16.81 -3.33 16.24
C ALA A 182 -17.88 -2.23 16.51
N ASP A 183 -19.14 -2.45 16.10
CA ASP A 183 -20.25 -1.49 16.23
C ASP A 183 -19.99 -0.14 15.54
N PHE A 184 -19.23 -0.16 14.44
CA PHE A 184 -19.01 1.02 13.61
C PHE A 184 -20.21 1.27 12.69
N PRO A 185 -20.54 2.55 12.39
CA PRO A 185 -21.49 2.86 11.34
C PRO A 185 -20.95 2.43 9.96
N ASP A 186 -21.87 2.25 9.00
CA ASP A 186 -21.49 2.01 7.61
C ASP A 186 -20.54 3.10 7.11
N GLY A 187 -19.56 2.70 6.29
CA GLY A 187 -18.51 3.59 5.81
C GLY A 187 -17.18 3.46 6.55
N TYR A 188 -17.07 2.59 7.55
CA TYR A 188 -15.85 2.40 8.33
C TYR A 188 -15.53 0.92 8.60
N THR A 189 -14.25 0.63 8.81
CA THR A 189 -13.76 -0.68 9.22
C THR A 189 -12.52 -0.55 10.10
N LEU A 190 -12.11 -1.66 10.73
CA LEU A 190 -10.76 -1.83 11.24
C LEU A 190 -9.90 -2.55 10.20
N SER A 191 -8.62 -2.18 10.12
CA SER A 191 -7.66 -2.77 9.20
C SER A 191 -6.22 -2.55 9.69
N PHE A 192 -5.25 -3.18 9.05
CA PHE A 192 -3.82 -2.96 9.26
C PHE A 192 -3.07 -3.29 7.97
N GLY A 193 -1.84 -2.82 7.82
CA GLY A 193 -0.98 -3.17 6.70
C GLY A 193 -0.10 -2.02 6.24
N THR A 194 1.04 -2.32 5.62
CA THR A 194 1.91 -1.30 5.00
C THR A 194 1.17 -0.47 3.95
N SER A 195 0.12 -1.03 3.33
CA SER A 195 -0.79 -0.33 2.42
C SER A 195 -1.51 0.86 3.06
N LEU A 196 -1.68 0.89 4.39
CA LEU A 196 -2.30 1.98 5.12
C LEU A 196 -1.29 2.95 5.73
N ALA A 197 -0.03 2.53 5.97
CA ALA A 197 1.06 3.45 6.31
C ALA A 197 1.49 4.32 5.11
N THR A 198 1.48 3.74 3.91
CA THR A 198 1.89 4.41 2.65
C THR A 198 1.11 5.70 2.35
N PRO A 199 -0.24 5.73 2.45
CA PRO A 199 -1.00 6.95 2.22
C PRO A 199 -0.75 8.03 3.26
N GLU A 200 -0.33 7.69 4.48
CA GLU A 200 0.05 8.69 5.49
C GLU A 200 1.27 9.51 5.07
N VAL A 201 2.25 8.85 4.43
CA VAL A 201 3.46 9.50 3.91
C VAL A 201 3.17 10.25 2.60
N SER A 202 2.11 9.86 1.89
CA SER A 202 1.69 10.51 0.64
C SER A 202 0.92 11.81 0.87
N ALA A 203 0.28 11.95 2.03
CA ALA A 203 -0.53 13.09 2.43
C ALA A 203 0.33 14.26 2.96
#